data_AF-A0A3Q1IPU8-F1
#
_entry.id   AF-A0A3Q1IPU8-F1
#
_cell.length_a   1.000
_cell.length_b   1.000
_cell.length_c   1.000
_cell.angle_alpha   90.00
_cell.angle_beta   90.00
_cell.angle_gamma   90.00
#
_symmetry.space_group_name_H-M   'P 1'
#
loop_
_entity.id
_entity.type
_entity.pdbx_description
1 polymer ?
#
loop_
_entity_poly.entity_id
_entity_poly.type
_entity_poly.pdbx_seq_one_letter_code
_entity_poly.pdbx_strand_id
1 'polypeptide(L)'
;MSTIKCNPGQEGNKTAVCQSSGQWKITVDTCILTIIKDLFSQSQVGDQQIYQTSSVQQNQGDIATSPATISAIADILNTVANVSTHLNETLMQNVLNITDVIIGDNSSQSWAFLNANVSNNASSTFLGSMETFSTKLVGEFVINNTKQILLNTTTMNNSFMANLNSSVMIDIPNSKVTNTSITIITFSSLNNVMPARNSTNVFNATSNGTVTDSVINADVVLVKINATIHNVTLSYVKLNNSMTMNSHCVFWNFSAFNNRGAWDFEGCKLVSDKNNTVTCNCNHLTSFSILMSTDIPSSIPSSMREALDIITYVGVGISLLSLVICLIIEGCVWKAITTNITAFMHHVSIVNTALSLLIADICFIIGAFIAKAAESVPVVPCTTATFFMHFFYLALFFWMLVSGLQLFYATVVVFSTMAKSTMLAISFSLGYGCPLIIAAITVAVTAPGHGYIKSDYACWLNWNETKALLALVIPALTIVLINILIVIVVLFKMLRRGVGDTAQRNERHMLMVIARCVAVLTPLFGLTWSLGVGTMIAPTNRGIHIAFAFFNSLQGFFILVFGTLINSKQAQATVERKNTLQRNQGSSSENLYSSVLLNCKFC
;
A
#
# COMPACT_ATOMS: atom_id res chain seq x y z
N MET A 1 -35.74 -15.70 -10.34
CA MET A 1 -35.88 -14.32 -10.84
C MET A 1 -37.37 -14.05 -10.97
N SER A 2 -37.86 -12.93 -10.46
CA SER A 2 -39.29 -12.58 -10.47
C SER A 2 -39.45 -11.13 -10.93
N THR A 3 -40.51 -10.87 -11.70
CA THR A 3 -40.81 -9.55 -12.25
C THR A 3 -42.20 -9.12 -11.79
N ILE A 4 -42.30 -7.90 -11.28
CA ILE A 4 -43.55 -7.28 -10.82
C ILE A 4 -43.80 -5.97 -11.55
N LYS A 5 -45.07 -5.58 -11.67
CA LYS A 5 -45.46 -4.26 -12.17
C LYS A 5 -45.12 -3.18 -11.14
N CYS A 6 -44.89 -1.96 -11.62
CA CYS A 6 -44.67 -0.80 -10.77
C CYS A 6 -45.92 -0.45 -9.94
N ASN A 7 -45.72 0.38 -8.91
CA ASN A 7 -46.79 0.91 -8.09
C ASN A 7 -47.74 1.81 -8.91
N PRO A 8 -48.99 2.02 -8.46
CA PRO A 8 -49.90 2.98 -9.10
C PRO A 8 -49.25 4.37 -9.25
N GLY A 9 -49.37 4.99 -10.43
CA GLY A 9 -48.70 6.26 -10.77
C GLY A 9 -47.30 6.12 -11.39
N GLN A 10 -46.80 4.89 -11.54
CA GLN A 10 -45.56 4.56 -12.24
C GLN A 10 -45.82 3.60 -13.39
N GLU A 11 -45.02 3.69 -14.45
CA GLU A 11 -45.07 2.78 -15.60
C GLU A 11 -43.72 2.08 -15.77
N GLY A 12 -43.75 0.77 -16.02
CA GLY A 12 -42.57 -0.09 -16.13
C GLY A 12 -42.70 -1.38 -15.33
N ASN A 13 -41.58 -2.05 -15.05
CA ASN A 13 -41.52 -3.27 -14.25
C ASN A 13 -40.27 -3.27 -13.34
N LYS A 14 -40.34 -3.97 -12.20
CA LYS A 14 -39.18 -4.29 -11.37
C LYS A 14 -38.85 -5.77 -11.46
N THR A 15 -37.58 -6.10 -11.59
CA THR A 15 -37.10 -7.48 -11.60
C THR A 15 -36.11 -7.71 -10.46
N ALA A 16 -36.33 -8.78 -9.70
CA ALA A 16 -35.50 -9.15 -8.55
C ALA A 16 -35.04 -10.61 -8.61
N VAL A 17 -33.88 -10.87 -8.03
CA VAL A 17 -33.27 -12.20 -7.88
C VAL A 17 -33.20 -12.52 -6.39
N CYS A 18 -33.67 -13.72 -6.03
CA CYS A 18 -33.55 -14.22 -4.66
C CYS A 18 -32.11 -14.69 -4.41
N GLN A 19 -31.48 -14.14 -3.38
CA GLN A 19 -30.13 -14.51 -2.97
C GLN A 19 -30.16 -15.80 -2.12
N SER A 20 -29.01 -16.46 -1.98
CA SER A 20 -28.86 -17.65 -1.12
C SER A 20 -29.20 -17.40 0.36
N SER A 21 -29.21 -16.14 0.79
CA SER A 21 -29.66 -15.66 2.11
C SER A 21 -31.19 -15.61 2.27
N GLY A 22 -31.96 -15.87 1.21
CA GLY A 22 -33.43 -15.74 1.20
C GLY A 22 -33.94 -14.32 0.99
N GLN A 23 -33.06 -13.33 0.84
CA GLN A 23 -33.44 -11.94 0.55
C GLN A 23 -33.56 -11.68 -0.96
N TRP A 24 -34.54 -10.86 -1.36
CA TRP A 24 -34.72 -10.44 -2.74
C TRP A 24 -33.88 -9.19 -3.03
N LYS A 25 -32.96 -9.30 -4.00
CA LYS A 25 -32.18 -8.17 -4.51
C LYS A 25 -32.76 -7.70 -5.84
N ILE A 26 -33.16 -6.44 -5.92
CA ILE A 26 -33.60 -5.82 -7.17
C ILE A 26 -32.39 -5.71 -8.11
N THR A 27 -32.53 -6.23 -9.32
CA THR A 27 -31.48 -6.19 -10.35
C THR A 27 -31.82 -5.24 -11.49
N VAL A 28 -33.11 -5.02 -11.76
CA VAL A 28 -33.59 -4.09 -12.79
C VAL A 28 -34.81 -3.34 -12.26
N ASP A 29 -34.80 -2.03 -12.35
CA ASP A 29 -35.93 -1.16 -12.05
C ASP A 29 -36.17 -0.23 -13.24
N THR A 30 -37.31 -0.37 -13.93
CA THR A 30 -37.71 0.51 -15.04
C THR A 30 -38.91 1.37 -14.69
N CYS A 31 -39.25 1.51 -13.40
CA CYS A 31 -40.43 2.26 -12.96
C CYS A 31 -40.22 3.77 -13.04
N ILE A 32 -40.80 4.40 -14.05
CA ILE A 32 -40.77 5.85 -14.25
C ILE A 32 -42.11 6.44 -13.79
N LEU A 33 -42.08 7.54 -13.05
CA LEU A 33 -43.30 8.30 -12.74
C LEU A 33 -43.96 8.79 -14.04
N THR A 34 -45.26 8.54 -14.20
CA THR A 34 -46.00 8.91 -15.43
C THR A 34 -45.89 10.41 -15.73
N ILE A 35 -45.92 11.26 -14.70
CA ILE A 35 -45.78 12.71 -14.83
C ILE A 35 -44.42 13.13 -15.44
N ILE A 36 -43.35 12.40 -15.14
CA ILE A 36 -42.01 12.67 -15.69
C ILE A 36 -41.90 12.14 -17.12
N LYS A 37 -42.57 11.02 -17.41
CA LYS A 37 -42.63 10.47 -18.77
C LYS A 37 -43.36 11.43 -19.73
N ASP A 38 -44.44 12.05 -19.29
CA ASP A 38 -45.16 13.07 -20.06
C ASP A 38 -44.27 14.30 -20.33
N LEU A 39 -43.49 14.74 -19.32
CA LEU A 39 -42.50 15.81 -19.49
C LEU A 39 -41.38 15.43 -20.46
N PHE A 40 -40.90 14.18 -20.44
CA PHE A 40 -39.90 13.70 -21.39
C PHE A 40 -40.43 13.77 -22.83
N SER A 41 -41.67 13.33 -23.08
CA SER A 41 -42.29 13.45 -24.40
C SER A 41 -42.44 14.90 -24.86
N GLN A 42 -42.75 15.83 -23.96
CA GLN A 42 -42.85 17.26 -24.28
C GLN A 42 -41.47 17.88 -24.58
N SER A 43 -40.42 17.48 -23.87
CA SER A 43 -39.06 18.02 -24.04
C SER A 43 -38.46 17.74 -25.44
N GLN A 44 -38.92 16.69 -26.13
CA GLN A 44 -38.49 16.36 -27.49
C GLN A 44 -39.08 17.29 -28.56
N VAL A 45 -40.17 18.00 -28.25
CA VAL A 45 -40.89 18.87 -29.20
C VAL A 45 -40.32 20.29 -29.22
N GLY A 46 -39.32 20.60 -28.37
CA GLY A 46 -38.59 21.86 -28.38
C GLY A 46 -39.33 23.06 -27.79
N ASP A 47 -40.47 22.84 -27.14
CA ASP A 47 -41.26 23.91 -26.56
C ASP A 47 -40.64 24.37 -25.22
N GLN A 48 -39.94 25.50 -25.24
CA GLN A 48 -39.21 26.07 -24.11
C GLN A 48 -40.12 26.57 -22.95
N GLN A 49 -41.44 26.40 -23.04
CA GLN A 49 -42.40 26.97 -22.10
C GLN A 49 -42.94 26.02 -21.02
N ILE A 50 -42.58 24.73 -21.01
CA ILE A 50 -43.18 23.76 -20.06
C ILE A 50 -42.14 23.22 -19.07
N TYR A 51 -41.58 24.10 -18.24
CA TYR A 51 -40.90 23.69 -17.01
C TYR A 51 -41.90 23.77 -15.87
N GLN A 52 -42.80 22.77 -15.76
CA GLN A 52 -43.63 22.65 -14.56
C GLN A 52 -42.78 22.17 -13.38
N THR A 53 -41.93 23.06 -12.87
CA THR A 53 -41.15 22.88 -11.64
C THR A 53 -42.04 22.50 -10.47
N SER A 54 -43.28 23.01 -10.44
CA SER A 54 -44.32 22.66 -9.46
C SER A 54 -44.57 21.15 -9.40
N SER A 55 -44.65 20.48 -10.55
CA SER A 55 -44.91 19.04 -10.65
C SER A 55 -43.73 18.21 -10.11
N VAL A 56 -42.49 18.65 -10.38
CA VAL A 56 -41.28 18.01 -9.87
C VAL A 56 -41.13 18.22 -8.36
N GLN A 57 -41.41 19.43 -7.87
CA GLN A 57 -41.34 19.75 -6.44
C GLN A 57 -42.40 19.01 -5.62
N GLN A 58 -43.62 18.87 -6.13
CA GLN A 58 -44.70 18.13 -5.45
C GLN A 58 -44.38 16.64 -5.31
N ASN A 59 -43.67 16.05 -6.28
CA ASN A 59 -43.33 14.63 -6.31
C ASN A 59 -41.88 14.34 -5.88
N GLN A 60 -41.20 15.28 -5.22
CA GLN A 60 -39.77 15.17 -4.88
C GLN A 60 -39.40 13.89 -4.11
N GLY A 61 -40.28 13.38 -3.24
CA GLY A 61 -40.05 12.14 -2.48
C GLY A 61 -40.07 10.89 -3.35
N ASP A 62 -41.05 10.80 -4.26
CA ASP A 62 -41.19 9.67 -5.19
C ASP A 62 -40.10 9.70 -6.27
N ILE A 63 -39.68 10.89 -6.69
CA ILE A 63 -38.56 11.07 -7.61
C ILE A 63 -37.25 10.62 -6.96
N ALA A 64 -36.95 11.07 -5.75
CA ALA A 64 -35.71 10.74 -5.05
C ALA A 64 -35.53 9.22 -4.84
N THR A 65 -36.62 8.48 -4.68
CA THR A 65 -36.62 7.03 -4.43
C THR A 65 -36.71 6.17 -5.70
N SER A 66 -36.83 6.78 -6.89
CA SER A 66 -36.95 6.08 -8.18
C SER A 66 -35.70 6.30 -9.06
N PRO A 67 -34.79 5.30 -9.15
CA PRO A 67 -33.60 5.39 -10.00
C PRO A 67 -33.93 5.63 -11.48
N ALA A 68 -34.95 4.94 -12.01
CA ALA A 68 -35.37 5.10 -13.39
C ALA A 68 -35.91 6.51 -13.68
N THR A 69 -36.65 7.10 -12.73
CA THR A 69 -37.13 8.47 -12.87
C THR A 69 -35.98 9.48 -12.84
N ILE A 70 -35.01 9.32 -11.95
CA ILE A 70 -33.80 10.17 -11.91
C ILE A 70 -33.03 10.08 -13.23
N SER A 71 -32.82 8.88 -13.76
CA SER A 71 -32.16 8.68 -15.06
C SER A 71 -32.93 9.37 -16.18
N ALA A 72 -34.26 9.24 -16.20
CA ALA A 72 -35.09 9.93 -17.18
C ALA A 72 -34.97 11.46 -17.07
N ILE A 73 -34.95 12.03 -15.85
CA ILE A 73 -34.75 13.46 -15.65
C ILE A 73 -33.37 13.90 -16.17
N ALA A 74 -32.31 13.13 -15.94
CA ALA A 74 -30.98 13.41 -16.50
C ALA A 74 -31.00 13.46 -18.05
N ASP A 75 -31.74 12.55 -18.69
CA ASP A 75 -31.90 12.52 -20.15
C ASP A 75 -32.76 13.70 -20.66
N ILE A 76 -33.81 14.10 -19.92
CA ILE A 76 -34.59 15.33 -20.19
C ILE A 76 -33.64 16.53 -20.18
N LEU A 77 -32.88 16.71 -19.10
CA LEU A 77 -31.97 17.83 -18.94
C LEU A 77 -30.94 17.88 -20.07
N ASN A 78 -30.39 16.75 -20.48
CA ASN A 78 -29.48 16.67 -21.62
C ASN A 78 -30.15 17.03 -22.96
N THR A 79 -31.37 16.56 -23.19
CA THR A 79 -32.14 16.90 -24.40
C THR A 79 -32.42 18.40 -24.45
N VAL A 80 -32.89 18.96 -23.34
CA VAL A 80 -33.16 20.38 -23.18
C VAL A 80 -31.89 21.21 -23.37
N ALA A 81 -30.78 20.77 -22.78
CA ALA A 81 -29.49 21.43 -22.93
C ALA A 81 -29.05 21.48 -24.40
N ASN A 82 -29.30 20.42 -25.18
CA ASN A 82 -28.95 20.36 -26.59
C ASN A 82 -29.86 21.20 -27.49
N VAL A 83 -31.17 21.20 -27.25
CA VAL A 83 -32.16 21.92 -28.08
C VAL A 83 -32.18 23.43 -27.78
N SER A 84 -31.89 23.84 -26.55
CA SER A 84 -31.89 25.26 -26.18
C SER A 84 -30.78 26.03 -26.91
N THR A 85 -31.06 27.23 -27.42
CA THR A 85 -30.07 28.08 -28.11
C THR A 85 -29.50 29.15 -27.19
N HIS A 86 -30.36 29.79 -26.39
CA HIS A 86 -30.00 30.75 -25.35
C HIS A 86 -30.80 30.48 -24.09
N LEU A 87 -30.19 30.72 -22.93
CA LEU A 87 -30.81 30.52 -21.62
C LEU A 87 -30.78 31.84 -20.86
N ASN A 88 -31.93 32.20 -20.30
CA ASN A 88 -32.06 33.31 -19.37
C ASN A 88 -32.07 32.80 -17.92
N GLU A 89 -32.00 33.74 -16.97
CA GLU A 89 -31.99 33.46 -15.53
C GLU A 89 -33.21 32.62 -15.09
N THR A 90 -34.42 32.96 -15.55
CA THR A 90 -35.66 32.26 -15.17
C THR A 90 -35.65 30.79 -15.59
N LEU A 91 -35.17 30.52 -16.80
CA LEU A 91 -35.07 29.16 -17.32
C LEU A 91 -34.00 28.36 -16.57
N MET A 92 -32.85 28.98 -16.30
CA MET A 92 -31.80 28.34 -15.51
C MET A 92 -32.25 28.07 -14.07
N GLN A 93 -33.01 28.98 -13.46
CA GLN A 93 -33.62 28.76 -12.14
C GLN A 93 -34.51 27.52 -12.13
N ASN A 94 -35.31 27.31 -13.18
CA ASN A 94 -36.15 26.12 -13.28
C ASN A 94 -35.33 24.83 -13.40
N VAL A 95 -34.27 24.85 -14.21
CA VAL A 95 -33.31 23.74 -14.34
C VAL A 95 -32.66 23.43 -12.99
N LEU A 96 -32.21 24.46 -12.27
CA LEU A 96 -31.58 24.31 -10.96
C LEU A 96 -32.56 23.81 -9.89
N ASN A 97 -33.83 24.22 -9.92
CA ASN A 97 -34.86 23.71 -9.02
C ASN A 97 -35.14 22.21 -9.24
N ILE A 98 -35.17 21.76 -10.49
CA ILE A 98 -35.29 20.32 -10.82
C ILE A 98 -34.04 19.59 -10.35
N THR A 99 -32.88 20.20 -10.54
CA THR A 99 -31.59 19.63 -10.15
C THR A 99 -31.49 19.46 -8.63
N ASP A 100 -31.90 20.46 -7.85
CA ASP A 100 -31.84 20.44 -6.38
C ASP A 100 -32.62 19.24 -5.80
N VAL A 101 -33.71 18.83 -6.47
CA VAL A 101 -34.47 17.61 -6.11
C VAL A 101 -33.67 16.34 -6.38
N ILE A 102 -33.06 16.21 -7.57
CA ILE A 102 -32.35 14.98 -7.94
C ILE A 102 -30.95 14.86 -7.33
N ILE A 103 -30.34 15.92 -6.81
CA ILE A 103 -29.05 15.83 -6.10
C ILE A 103 -29.19 15.79 -4.57
N GLY A 104 -30.42 15.89 -4.07
CA GLY A 104 -30.73 15.86 -2.64
C GLY A 104 -30.27 14.58 -1.94
N ASP A 105 -29.97 14.65 -0.64
CA ASP A 105 -29.52 13.50 0.15
C ASP A 105 -30.44 12.26 0.04
N ASN A 106 -31.75 12.49 -0.09
CA ASN A 106 -32.76 11.43 -0.28
C ASN A 106 -32.57 10.62 -1.58
N SER A 107 -31.91 11.20 -2.59
CA SER A 107 -31.66 10.56 -3.89
C SER A 107 -30.40 9.71 -3.92
N SER A 108 -29.57 9.76 -2.86
CA SER A 108 -28.26 9.07 -2.78
C SER A 108 -28.35 7.57 -3.08
N GLN A 109 -29.35 6.88 -2.53
CA GLN A 109 -29.56 5.45 -2.79
C GLN A 109 -29.91 5.15 -4.25
N SER A 110 -30.70 6.03 -4.88
CA SER A 110 -31.09 5.88 -6.28
C SER A 110 -29.90 6.11 -7.21
N TRP A 111 -29.05 7.10 -6.92
CA TRP A 111 -27.79 7.28 -7.64
C TRP A 111 -26.81 6.14 -7.42
N ALA A 112 -26.69 5.62 -6.18
CA ALA A 112 -25.87 4.43 -5.91
C ALA A 112 -26.33 3.23 -6.72
N PHE A 113 -27.65 3.02 -6.88
CA PHE A 113 -28.21 1.97 -7.74
C PHE A 113 -27.86 2.18 -9.22
N LEU A 114 -28.03 3.40 -9.76
CA LEU A 114 -27.67 3.72 -11.15
C LEU A 114 -26.17 3.53 -11.39
N ASN A 115 -25.34 3.98 -10.45
CA ASN A 115 -23.89 3.93 -10.54
C ASN A 115 -23.31 2.53 -10.29
N ALA A 116 -24.05 1.60 -9.68
CA ALA A 116 -23.62 0.21 -9.53
C ALA A 116 -23.53 -0.51 -10.89
N ASN A 117 -24.35 -0.10 -11.87
CA ASN A 117 -24.22 -0.58 -13.24
C ASN A 117 -23.18 0.26 -13.98
N VAL A 118 -22.00 -0.31 -14.19
CA VAL A 118 -20.86 0.36 -14.84
C VAL A 118 -21.21 0.84 -16.26
N SER A 119 -22.12 0.16 -16.96
CA SER A 119 -22.58 0.54 -18.30
C SER A 119 -23.47 1.79 -18.32
N ASN A 120 -24.01 2.20 -17.17
CA ASN A 120 -24.88 3.38 -17.06
C ASN A 120 -24.02 4.66 -16.98
N ASN A 121 -24.45 5.68 -17.72
CA ASN A 121 -23.80 6.99 -17.81
C ASN A 121 -24.68 8.14 -17.29
N ALA A 122 -25.81 7.87 -16.63
CA ALA A 122 -26.75 8.89 -16.16
C ALA A 122 -26.09 10.05 -15.38
N SER A 123 -25.14 9.75 -14.47
CA SER A 123 -24.41 10.79 -13.72
C SER A 123 -23.56 11.68 -14.62
N SER A 124 -22.90 11.09 -15.62
CA SER A 124 -22.09 11.80 -16.61
C SER A 124 -22.96 12.61 -17.58
N THR A 125 -24.09 12.05 -18.02
CA THR A 125 -25.08 12.74 -18.86
C THR A 125 -25.64 13.95 -18.13
N PHE A 126 -26.00 13.79 -16.86
CA PHE A 126 -26.46 14.88 -16.00
C PHE A 126 -25.40 15.99 -15.88
N LEU A 127 -24.17 15.68 -15.48
CA LEU A 127 -23.11 16.69 -15.34
C LEU A 127 -22.78 17.36 -16.69
N GLY A 128 -22.80 16.61 -17.78
CA GLY A 128 -22.59 17.14 -19.14
C GLY A 128 -23.71 18.08 -19.60
N SER A 129 -24.96 17.82 -19.20
CA SER A 129 -26.07 18.73 -19.45
C SER A 129 -25.85 20.07 -18.75
N MET A 130 -25.34 20.06 -17.50
CA MET A 130 -25.01 21.27 -16.75
C MET A 130 -23.85 22.06 -17.36
N GLU A 131 -22.84 21.36 -17.87
CA GLU A 131 -21.76 22.01 -18.61
C GLU A 131 -22.31 22.68 -19.87
N THR A 132 -23.19 22.00 -20.61
CA THR A 132 -23.79 22.55 -21.82
C THR A 132 -24.68 23.76 -21.51
N PHE A 133 -25.51 23.70 -20.46
CA PHE A 133 -26.28 24.85 -19.99
C PHE A 133 -25.37 26.03 -19.65
N SER A 134 -24.26 25.80 -18.93
CA SER A 134 -23.32 26.86 -18.57
C SER A 134 -22.72 27.60 -19.78
N THR A 135 -22.60 26.93 -20.94
CA THR A 135 -22.11 27.53 -22.19
C THR A 135 -23.13 28.43 -22.90
N LYS A 136 -24.41 28.24 -22.60
CA LYS A 136 -25.55 28.90 -23.29
C LYS A 136 -26.19 30.03 -22.48
N LEU A 137 -25.72 30.26 -21.26
CA LEU A 137 -26.16 31.37 -20.42
C LEU A 137 -25.59 32.69 -20.93
N VAL A 138 -26.44 33.72 -20.95
CA VAL A 138 -26.09 35.06 -21.40
C VAL A 138 -26.50 36.06 -20.33
N GLY A 139 -25.60 36.99 -20.00
CA GLY A 139 -25.81 38.04 -19.00
C GLY A 139 -25.07 37.77 -17.69
N GLU A 140 -25.19 38.71 -16.74
CA GLU A 140 -24.63 38.58 -15.40
C GLU A 140 -25.76 38.44 -14.39
N PHE A 141 -25.75 37.36 -13.61
CA PHE A 141 -26.76 37.08 -12.59
C PHE A 141 -26.26 36.02 -11.62
N VAL A 142 -26.92 35.93 -10.46
CA VAL A 142 -26.64 34.97 -9.40
C VAL A 142 -27.92 34.24 -9.04
N ILE A 143 -27.87 32.92 -9.02
CA ILE A 143 -28.97 32.08 -8.54
C ILE A 143 -28.53 31.37 -7.26
N ASN A 144 -29.20 31.71 -6.15
CA ASN A 144 -28.92 31.16 -4.81
C ASN A 144 -30.17 30.66 -4.07
N ASN A 145 -31.31 30.56 -4.76
CA ASN A 145 -32.60 30.14 -4.19
C ASN A 145 -32.72 28.62 -3.98
N THR A 146 -31.73 27.85 -4.41
CA THR A 146 -31.64 26.38 -4.25
C THR A 146 -30.88 26.00 -2.98
N LYS A 147 -31.19 24.84 -2.40
CA LYS A 147 -30.56 24.42 -1.14
C LYS A 147 -29.10 24.03 -1.30
N GLN A 148 -28.77 23.33 -2.40
CA GLN A 148 -27.47 22.68 -2.55
C GLN A 148 -26.63 23.23 -3.71
N ILE A 149 -27.18 24.17 -4.48
CA ILE A 149 -26.57 24.69 -5.70
C ILE A 149 -26.45 26.20 -5.60
N LEU A 150 -25.32 26.73 -6.03
CA LEU A 150 -25.11 28.15 -6.26
C LEU A 150 -24.59 28.35 -7.67
N LEU A 151 -25.24 29.21 -8.44
CA LEU A 151 -24.76 29.62 -9.76
C LEU A 151 -24.42 31.10 -9.76
N ASN A 152 -23.27 31.44 -10.33
CA ASN A 152 -22.82 32.80 -10.50
C ASN A 152 -22.26 32.98 -11.91
N THR A 153 -22.86 33.88 -12.69
CA THR A 153 -22.35 34.29 -14.00
C THR A 153 -21.94 35.76 -13.94
N THR A 154 -20.67 36.04 -14.24
CA THR A 154 -20.08 37.39 -14.21
C THR A 154 -19.10 37.59 -15.36
N THR A 155 -18.63 38.81 -15.56
CA THR A 155 -17.47 39.09 -16.42
C THR A 155 -16.18 39.18 -15.61
N MET A 156 -15.09 38.66 -16.17
CA MET A 156 -13.75 38.80 -15.61
C MET A 156 -12.82 39.54 -16.56
N ASN A 157 -11.87 40.26 -15.97
CA ASN A 157 -10.85 41.02 -16.68
C ASN A 157 -9.46 40.77 -16.05
N ASN A 158 -8.59 40.10 -16.79
CA ASN A 158 -7.24 39.66 -16.43
C ASN A 158 -7.11 38.73 -15.20
N SER A 159 -7.86 38.92 -14.14
CA SER A 159 -7.86 38.04 -12.97
C SER A 159 -9.25 37.86 -12.40
N PHE A 160 -9.49 36.74 -11.74
CA PHE A 160 -10.75 36.46 -11.07
C PHE A 160 -10.49 35.76 -9.74
N MET A 161 -11.05 36.29 -8.66
CA MET A 161 -10.99 35.68 -7.34
C MET A 161 -12.38 35.76 -6.70
N ALA A 162 -12.91 34.63 -6.25
CA ALA A 162 -14.22 34.58 -5.63
C ALA A 162 -14.27 33.50 -4.53
N ASN A 163 -14.98 33.83 -3.45
CA ASN A 163 -15.48 32.83 -2.51
C ASN A 163 -16.86 32.40 -3.01
N LEU A 164 -17.00 31.11 -3.31
CA LEU A 164 -18.22 30.58 -3.92
C LEU A 164 -19.27 30.33 -2.83
N ASN A 165 -19.00 29.48 -1.85
CA ASN A 165 -19.99 29.07 -0.85
C ASN A 165 -19.42 28.87 0.56
N SER A 166 -18.39 29.64 0.95
CA SER A 166 -17.61 29.48 2.20
C SER A 166 -16.73 28.24 2.26
N SER A 167 -17.06 27.18 1.52
CA SER A 167 -16.27 25.94 1.41
C SER A 167 -15.30 25.96 0.24
N VAL A 168 -15.59 26.71 -0.84
CA VAL A 168 -14.72 26.76 -2.03
C VAL A 168 -14.31 28.18 -2.39
N MET A 169 -13.02 28.36 -2.64
CA MET A 169 -12.42 29.58 -3.18
C MET A 169 -11.75 29.27 -4.52
N ILE A 170 -11.98 30.13 -5.50
CA ILE A 170 -11.33 30.07 -6.81
C ILE A 170 -10.45 31.30 -7.00
N ASP A 171 -9.26 31.09 -7.55
CA ASP A 171 -8.32 32.14 -7.96
C ASP A 171 -7.75 31.82 -9.35
N ILE A 172 -7.97 32.75 -10.28
CA ILE A 172 -7.45 32.72 -11.65
C ILE A 172 -6.56 33.95 -11.82
N PRO A 173 -5.26 33.83 -11.55
CA PRO A 173 -4.33 34.94 -11.70
C PRO A 173 -3.88 35.09 -13.17
N ASN A 174 -3.80 36.33 -13.64
CA ASN A 174 -3.06 36.72 -14.84
C ASN A 174 -3.44 35.94 -16.11
N SER A 175 -4.75 35.81 -16.34
CA SER A 175 -5.38 35.09 -17.46
C SER A 175 -5.17 35.72 -18.84
N LYS A 176 -4.77 37.01 -18.91
CA LYS A 176 -4.64 37.79 -20.15
C LYS A 176 -5.92 37.87 -20.99
N VAL A 177 -7.08 37.52 -20.42
CA VAL A 177 -8.38 37.70 -21.06
C VAL A 177 -8.99 39.04 -20.67
N THR A 178 -9.74 39.65 -21.58
CA THR A 178 -10.43 40.91 -21.35
C THR A 178 -11.93 40.70 -21.55
N ASN A 179 -12.74 41.21 -20.61
CA ASN A 179 -14.21 41.21 -20.66
C ASN A 179 -14.82 39.86 -21.09
N THR A 180 -14.34 38.77 -20.48
CA THR A 180 -14.81 37.41 -20.82
C THR A 180 -15.81 36.94 -19.77
N SER A 181 -16.93 36.36 -20.21
CA SER A 181 -17.94 35.79 -19.32
C SER A 181 -17.42 34.52 -18.65
N ILE A 182 -17.56 34.45 -17.33
CA ILE A 182 -17.28 33.28 -16.50
C ILE A 182 -18.58 32.85 -15.80
N THR A 183 -18.94 31.58 -15.98
CA THR A 183 -20.06 30.94 -15.29
C THR A 183 -19.50 29.92 -14.30
N ILE A 184 -19.94 29.98 -13.05
CA ILE A 184 -19.53 29.07 -12.01
C ILE A 184 -20.77 28.45 -11.38
N ILE A 185 -20.83 27.12 -11.32
CA ILE A 185 -21.89 26.39 -10.62
C ILE A 185 -21.23 25.55 -9.54
N THR A 186 -21.60 25.78 -8.28
CA THR A 186 -21.10 25.05 -7.12
C THR A 186 -22.18 24.11 -6.61
N PHE A 187 -21.83 22.84 -6.47
CA PHE A 187 -22.73 21.79 -5.99
C PHE A 187 -22.18 21.21 -4.69
N SER A 188 -22.96 21.33 -3.60
CA SER A 188 -22.58 20.82 -2.28
C SER A 188 -22.83 19.32 -2.08
N SER A 189 -23.76 18.74 -2.84
CA SER A 189 -24.20 17.33 -2.67
C SER A 189 -23.91 16.42 -3.87
N LEU A 190 -23.05 16.86 -4.80
CA LEU A 190 -22.67 16.03 -5.96
C LEU A 190 -21.83 14.80 -5.56
N ASN A 191 -21.30 14.76 -4.33
CA ASN A 191 -20.68 13.58 -3.73
C ASN A 191 -21.65 12.38 -3.65
N ASN A 192 -22.97 12.63 -3.54
CA ASN A 192 -24.01 11.59 -3.52
C ASN A 192 -24.38 11.08 -4.93
N VAL A 193 -24.05 11.86 -5.97
CA VAL A 193 -24.50 11.65 -7.36
C VAL A 193 -23.40 11.01 -8.20
N MET A 194 -22.17 11.51 -8.06
CA MET A 194 -21.07 11.10 -8.92
C MET A 194 -20.38 9.85 -8.39
N PRO A 195 -20.09 8.87 -9.24
CA PRO A 195 -19.40 7.66 -8.81
C PRO A 195 -17.91 7.96 -8.63
N ALA A 196 -17.28 7.37 -7.62
CA ALA A 196 -15.85 7.51 -7.37
C ALA A 196 -15.00 6.58 -8.28
N ARG A 197 -15.22 6.65 -9.59
CA ARG A 197 -14.49 5.88 -10.61
C ARG A 197 -13.27 6.68 -11.08
N ASN A 198 -12.06 6.13 -10.95
CA ASN A 198 -10.83 6.77 -11.44
C ASN A 198 -10.42 6.16 -12.79
N SER A 199 -9.94 6.98 -13.73
CA SER A 199 -9.46 6.57 -15.07
C SER A 199 -8.41 5.46 -15.02
N THR A 200 -7.61 5.38 -13.96
CA THR A 200 -6.59 4.32 -13.76
C THR A 200 -7.12 3.02 -13.17
N ASN A 201 -8.24 3.03 -12.44
CA ASN A 201 -8.70 1.88 -11.64
C ASN A 201 -9.74 1.00 -12.36
N VAL A 202 -10.20 1.38 -13.55
CA VAL A 202 -11.36 0.72 -14.21
C VAL A 202 -10.96 -0.22 -15.35
N PHE A 203 -9.69 -0.20 -15.81
CA PHE A 203 -9.21 -1.26 -16.72
C PHE A 203 -9.20 -2.66 -16.07
N ASN A 204 -9.42 -2.74 -14.75
CA ASN A 204 -9.53 -3.99 -13.98
C ASN A 204 -10.94 -4.21 -13.39
N ALA A 205 -11.99 -3.57 -13.91
CA ALA A 205 -13.35 -3.69 -13.39
C ALA A 205 -14.15 -4.85 -14.04
N THR A 206 -13.51 -6.01 -14.22
CA THR A 206 -14.24 -7.25 -14.52
C THR A 206 -13.87 -8.33 -13.51
N SER A 207 -14.89 -8.69 -12.71
CA SER A 207 -14.99 -9.80 -11.76
C SER A 207 -14.33 -9.64 -10.37
N ASN A 208 -15.20 -9.32 -9.39
CA ASN A 208 -15.13 -9.75 -7.99
C ASN A 208 -13.90 -9.37 -7.14
N GLY A 209 -13.51 -8.10 -7.12
CA GLY A 209 -12.56 -7.54 -6.13
C GLY A 209 -13.08 -6.23 -5.54
N THR A 210 -12.93 -6.05 -4.23
CA THR A 210 -13.40 -4.89 -3.46
C THR A 210 -12.89 -3.57 -4.03
N VAL A 211 -13.83 -2.65 -4.29
CA VAL A 211 -13.61 -1.26 -4.66
C VAL A 211 -12.66 -0.62 -3.63
N THR A 212 -11.55 -0.04 -4.07
CA THR A 212 -10.81 0.90 -3.21
C THR A 212 -11.77 2.06 -2.94
N ASP A 213 -12.22 2.23 -1.70
CA ASP A 213 -13.23 3.21 -1.33
C ASP A 213 -12.66 4.63 -1.53
N SER A 214 -12.67 5.11 -2.76
CA SER A 214 -12.46 6.51 -3.07
C SER A 214 -13.77 7.22 -2.80
N VAL A 215 -13.73 8.37 -2.12
CA VAL A 215 -14.91 9.14 -1.74
C VAL A 215 -14.70 10.58 -2.17
N ILE A 216 -15.74 11.20 -2.71
CA ILE A 216 -15.71 12.63 -3.01
C ILE A 216 -15.94 13.37 -1.68
N ASN A 217 -14.94 14.12 -1.22
CA ASN A 217 -14.95 14.76 0.10
C ASN A 217 -14.90 16.29 0.05
N ALA A 218 -15.37 16.87 -1.06
CA ALA A 218 -15.51 18.30 -1.24
C ALA A 218 -16.68 18.60 -2.18
N ASP A 219 -17.11 19.85 -2.18
CA ASP A 219 -18.06 20.37 -3.15
C ASP A 219 -17.49 20.26 -4.57
N VAL A 220 -18.37 20.00 -5.54
CA VAL A 220 -18.00 19.92 -6.95
C VAL A 220 -18.27 21.26 -7.60
N VAL A 221 -17.29 21.80 -8.32
CA VAL A 221 -17.40 23.11 -8.96
C VAL A 221 -17.25 22.98 -10.47
N LEU A 222 -18.27 23.43 -11.18
CA LEU A 222 -18.25 23.57 -12.62
C LEU A 222 -17.87 25.02 -12.95
N VAL A 223 -16.75 25.19 -13.66
CA VAL A 223 -16.29 26.50 -14.11
C VAL A 223 -16.23 26.51 -15.63
N LYS A 224 -17.01 27.40 -16.24
CA LYS A 224 -17.00 27.60 -17.68
C LYS A 224 -16.59 29.01 -18.04
N ILE A 225 -15.60 29.11 -18.92
CA ILE A 225 -15.16 30.34 -19.56
C ILE A 225 -14.96 30.09 -21.05
N ASN A 226 -15.21 31.10 -21.88
CA ASN A 226 -14.95 31.03 -23.32
C ASN A 226 -13.51 31.45 -23.65
N ALA A 227 -12.54 30.88 -22.95
CA ALA A 227 -11.11 31.14 -23.12
C ALA A 227 -10.26 29.97 -22.57
N THR A 228 -9.02 29.86 -23.04
CA THR A 228 -8.08 28.86 -22.51
C THR A 228 -7.32 29.44 -21.32
N ILE A 229 -7.51 28.83 -20.15
CA ILE A 229 -6.84 29.25 -18.91
C ILE A 229 -5.92 28.12 -18.45
N HIS A 230 -4.66 28.48 -18.16
CA HIS A 230 -3.59 27.53 -17.84
C HIS A 230 -3.15 27.52 -16.37
N ASN A 231 -3.76 28.36 -15.54
CA ASN A 231 -3.40 28.46 -14.13
C ASN A 231 -4.63 28.82 -13.33
N VAL A 232 -5.18 27.84 -12.63
CA VAL A 232 -6.40 27.97 -11.83
C VAL A 232 -6.14 27.32 -10.50
N THR A 233 -6.21 28.12 -9.45
CA THR A 233 -6.06 27.63 -8.07
C THR A 233 -7.43 27.53 -7.43
N LEU A 234 -7.75 26.35 -6.90
CA LEU A 234 -8.99 26.10 -6.18
C LEU A 234 -8.65 25.62 -4.78
N SER A 235 -9.26 26.24 -3.77
CA SER A 235 -9.13 25.84 -2.37
C SER A 235 -10.46 25.38 -1.84
N TYR A 236 -10.48 24.19 -1.26
CA TYR A 236 -11.69 23.51 -0.80
C TYR A 236 -11.57 23.16 0.67
N VAL A 237 -12.65 23.34 1.42
CA VAL A 237 -12.81 22.82 2.78
C VAL A 237 -13.33 21.38 2.69
N LYS A 238 -12.68 20.46 3.40
CA LYS A 238 -13.09 19.04 3.45
C LYS A 238 -14.48 18.90 4.09
N LEU A 239 -15.37 18.14 3.46
CA LEU A 239 -16.71 17.83 4.02
C LEU A 239 -16.58 16.98 5.30
N ASN A 240 -15.70 15.98 5.28
CA ASN A 240 -15.36 15.14 6.43
C ASN A 240 -13.92 15.37 6.88
N ASN A 241 -13.77 15.92 8.10
CA ASN A 241 -12.48 16.25 8.71
C ASN A 241 -11.73 15.03 9.28
N SER A 242 -12.39 13.87 9.42
CA SER A 242 -11.75 12.66 9.96
C SER A 242 -10.84 11.95 8.94
N MET A 243 -10.95 12.33 7.66
CA MET A 243 -10.22 11.72 6.57
C MET A 243 -9.01 12.63 6.24
N THR A 244 -7.83 12.27 6.77
CA THR A 244 -6.63 13.14 6.75
C THR A 244 -5.51 12.67 5.83
N MET A 245 -5.70 11.63 5.02
CA MET A 245 -4.62 11.06 4.19
C MET A 245 -5.03 10.95 2.71
N ASN A 246 -4.10 11.30 1.81
CA ASN A 246 -4.16 11.13 0.35
C ASN A 246 -5.32 11.84 -0.40
N SER A 247 -5.38 13.17 -0.32
CA SER A 247 -6.25 13.98 -1.21
C SER A 247 -5.68 14.05 -2.63
N HIS A 248 -6.53 13.79 -3.62
CA HIS A 248 -6.21 13.93 -5.03
C HIS A 248 -7.03 15.05 -5.66
N CYS A 249 -6.36 15.93 -6.39
CA CYS A 249 -6.99 16.97 -7.21
C CYS A 249 -7.38 16.35 -8.56
N VAL A 250 -8.67 16.31 -8.88
CA VAL A 250 -9.18 15.65 -10.08
C VAL A 250 -10.23 16.50 -10.79
N PHE A 251 -10.53 16.11 -12.02
CA PHE A 251 -11.62 16.65 -12.81
C PHE A 251 -12.41 15.51 -13.46
N TRP A 252 -13.67 15.79 -13.85
CA TRP A 252 -14.46 14.80 -14.58
C TRP A 252 -14.11 14.79 -16.06
N ASN A 253 -13.55 13.68 -16.53
CA ASN A 253 -13.20 13.47 -17.94
C ASN A 253 -14.35 12.74 -18.65
N PHE A 254 -15.18 13.46 -19.41
CA PHE A 254 -16.33 12.90 -20.13
C PHE A 254 -15.97 11.86 -21.19
N SER A 255 -14.81 11.98 -21.83
CA SER A 255 -14.35 11.06 -22.88
C SER A 255 -13.82 9.74 -22.33
N ALA A 256 -13.49 9.70 -21.03
CA ALA A 256 -13.07 8.47 -20.38
C ALA A 256 -14.17 7.40 -20.41
N PHE A 257 -13.74 6.15 -20.33
CA PHE A 257 -14.62 4.99 -20.18
C PHE A 257 -15.70 4.84 -21.28
N ASN A 258 -15.31 4.97 -22.55
CA ASN A 258 -16.22 4.94 -23.71
C ASN A 258 -17.32 6.02 -23.64
N ASN A 259 -16.94 7.28 -23.37
CA ASN A 259 -17.86 8.42 -23.22
C ASN A 259 -18.86 8.30 -22.06
N ARG A 260 -18.48 7.58 -20.99
CA ARG A 260 -19.31 7.41 -19.78
C ARG A 260 -18.77 8.18 -18.58
N GLY A 261 -17.58 8.77 -18.71
CA GLY A 261 -16.98 9.64 -17.72
C GLY A 261 -16.25 8.91 -16.60
N ALA A 262 -15.13 9.50 -16.16
CA ALA A 262 -14.38 9.10 -14.97
C ALA A 262 -13.62 10.30 -14.38
N TRP A 263 -13.25 10.21 -13.10
CA TRP A 263 -12.34 11.17 -12.49
C TRP A 263 -10.91 10.97 -13.02
N ASP A 264 -10.24 12.06 -13.35
CA ASP A 264 -8.91 12.09 -13.93
C ASP A 264 -8.06 13.16 -13.23
N PHE A 265 -6.76 12.92 -13.10
CA PHE A 265 -5.80 13.82 -12.45
C PHE A 265 -4.93 14.58 -13.46
N GLU A 266 -5.02 14.26 -14.75
CA GLU A 266 -4.19 14.88 -15.78
C GLU A 266 -4.35 16.41 -15.80
N GLY A 267 -3.24 17.14 -15.70
CA GLY A 267 -3.25 18.61 -15.68
C GLY A 267 -3.59 19.26 -14.33
N CYS A 268 -3.95 18.50 -13.30
CA CYS A 268 -4.22 18.99 -11.94
C CYS A 268 -3.17 18.51 -10.94
N LYS A 269 -2.74 19.40 -10.03
CA LYS A 269 -1.70 19.11 -9.02
C LYS A 269 -2.13 19.60 -7.64
N LEU A 270 -1.84 18.79 -6.63
CA LEU A 270 -2.00 19.16 -5.22
C LEU A 270 -0.91 20.16 -4.82
N VAL A 271 -1.33 21.33 -4.31
CA VAL A 271 -0.44 22.38 -3.81
C VAL A 271 -0.33 22.32 -2.29
N SER A 272 -1.45 22.13 -1.60
CA SER A 272 -1.52 22.09 -0.13
C SER A 272 -2.64 21.20 0.37
N ASP A 273 -2.42 20.53 1.50
CA ASP A 273 -3.47 19.90 2.32
C ASP A 273 -3.13 20.21 3.78
N LYS A 274 -3.75 21.26 4.32
CA LYS A 274 -3.49 21.78 5.67
C LYS A 274 -4.78 22.32 6.29
N ASN A 275 -4.95 22.12 7.60
CA ASN A 275 -6.07 22.68 8.36
C ASN A 275 -7.46 22.39 7.74
N ASN A 276 -7.66 21.17 7.24
CA ASN A 276 -8.88 20.75 6.53
C ASN A 276 -9.16 21.52 5.23
N THR A 277 -8.19 22.25 4.71
CA THR A 277 -8.25 22.94 3.42
C THR A 277 -7.28 22.30 2.45
N VAL A 278 -7.79 21.95 1.27
CA VAL A 278 -7.02 21.39 0.17
C VAL A 278 -6.94 22.43 -0.93
N THR A 279 -5.72 22.75 -1.37
CA THR A 279 -5.46 23.67 -2.47
C THR A 279 -4.91 22.90 -3.67
N CYS A 280 -5.60 23.04 -4.80
CA CYS A 280 -5.27 22.42 -6.08
C CYS A 280 -4.90 23.48 -7.11
N ASN A 281 -3.95 23.18 -7.99
CA ASN A 281 -3.64 23.98 -9.17
C ASN A 281 -3.85 23.15 -10.44
N CYS A 282 -4.66 23.64 -11.37
CA CYS A 282 -4.96 22.98 -12.64
C CYS A 282 -4.58 23.87 -13.83
N ASN A 283 -4.18 23.23 -14.93
CA ASN A 283 -3.79 23.89 -16.18
C ASN A 283 -4.89 23.95 -17.26
N HIS A 284 -6.10 23.56 -16.88
CA HIS A 284 -7.31 23.60 -17.70
C HIS A 284 -8.50 23.96 -16.83
N LEU A 285 -9.62 24.32 -17.45
CA LEU A 285 -10.90 24.57 -16.80
C LEU A 285 -11.89 23.49 -17.21
N THR A 286 -12.31 22.69 -16.24
CA THR A 286 -13.30 21.60 -16.37
C THR A 286 -14.13 21.53 -15.09
N SER A 287 -15.11 20.61 -14.99
CA SER A 287 -15.80 20.38 -13.72
C SER A 287 -14.85 19.71 -12.72
N PHE A 288 -14.50 20.43 -11.64
CA PHE A 288 -13.53 20.01 -10.63
C PHE A 288 -14.21 19.35 -9.43
N SER A 289 -13.57 18.30 -8.91
CA SER A 289 -13.91 17.73 -7.61
C SER A 289 -12.64 17.30 -6.87
N ILE A 290 -12.73 17.17 -5.55
CA ILE A 290 -11.68 16.51 -4.77
C ILE A 290 -12.12 15.10 -4.48
N LEU A 291 -11.31 14.15 -4.93
CA LEU A 291 -11.41 12.76 -4.53
C LEU A 291 -10.45 12.52 -3.35
N MET A 292 -10.97 11.89 -2.32
CA MET A 292 -10.19 11.47 -1.18
C MET A 292 -10.32 9.97 -1.01
N SER A 293 -9.18 9.27 -1.03
CA SER A 293 -9.19 7.84 -0.79
C SER A 293 -9.48 7.59 0.70
N THR A 294 -10.56 6.86 1.02
CA THR A 294 -10.70 6.22 2.34
C THR A 294 -9.88 4.93 2.37
N ASP A 295 -8.57 5.06 2.24
CA ASP A 295 -7.68 3.99 2.68
C ASP A 295 -7.44 4.15 4.19
N ILE A 296 -8.14 3.32 4.95
CA ILE A 296 -7.70 2.87 6.27
C ILE A 296 -6.39 2.09 6.03
N PRO A 297 -5.33 2.35 6.81
CA PRO A 297 -4.03 2.78 6.34
C PRO A 297 -3.31 1.74 5.47
N SER A 298 -3.18 2.03 4.18
CA SER A 298 -2.05 1.54 3.37
C SER A 298 -0.85 2.45 3.69
N SER A 299 -0.07 2.02 4.70
CA SER A 299 1.13 2.70 5.14
C SER A 299 2.02 3.10 3.96
N ILE A 300 2.35 4.40 3.89
CA ILE A 300 3.44 5.06 3.14
C ILE A 300 2.92 6.03 2.04
N PRO A 301 3.22 7.34 2.14
CA PRO A 301 2.97 8.34 1.09
C PRO A 301 3.61 7.96 -0.26
N SER A 302 2.99 8.32 -1.38
CA SER A 302 3.44 8.00 -2.75
C SER A 302 4.88 8.46 -3.08
N SER A 303 5.32 9.62 -2.59
CA SER A 303 6.71 10.09 -2.72
C SER A 303 7.71 9.34 -1.83
N MET A 304 7.22 8.66 -0.79
CA MET A 304 8.01 7.88 0.16
C MET A 304 8.08 6.40 -0.24
N ARG A 305 7.13 5.90 -1.04
CA ARG A 305 7.17 4.55 -1.63
C ARG A 305 8.37 4.40 -2.56
N GLU A 306 8.72 5.44 -3.33
CA GLU A 306 9.94 5.45 -4.14
C GLU A 306 11.21 5.40 -3.27
N ALA A 307 11.31 6.24 -2.23
CA ALA A 307 12.48 6.23 -1.35
C ALA A 307 12.63 4.92 -0.55
N LEU A 308 11.52 4.33 -0.08
CA LEU A 308 11.53 3.09 0.68
C LEU A 308 11.69 1.86 -0.22
N ASP A 309 11.15 1.86 -1.45
CA ASP A 309 11.43 0.83 -2.46
C ASP A 309 12.91 0.90 -2.86
N ILE A 310 13.50 2.10 -3.04
CA ILE A 310 14.93 2.25 -3.31
C ILE A 310 15.78 1.72 -2.16
N ILE A 311 15.49 2.13 -0.90
CA ILE A 311 16.24 1.66 0.27
C ILE A 311 16.08 0.14 0.45
N THR A 312 14.89 -0.41 0.23
CA THR A 312 14.62 -1.85 0.39
C THR A 312 15.25 -2.66 -0.74
N TYR A 313 15.14 -2.26 -2.01
CA TYR A 313 15.74 -3.01 -3.13
C TYR A 313 17.26 -2.90 -3.15
N VAL A 314 17.81 -1.69 -2.97
CA VAL A 314 19.26 -1.49 -2.92
C VAL A 314 19.83 -2.17 -1.66
N GLY A 315 19.14 -2.02 -0.53
CA GLY A 315 19.54 -2.61 0.73
C GLY A 315 19.51 -4.14 0.75
N VAL A 316 18.41 -4.76 0.29
CA VAL A 316 18.31 -6.23 0.15
C VAL A 316 19.32 -6.72 -0.90
N GLY A 317 19.55 -5.98 -1.99
CA GLY A 317 20.60 -6.31 -2.97
C GLY A 317 22.01 -6.35 -2.35
N ILE A 318 22.36 -5.37 -1.52
CA ILE A 318 23.64 -5.35 -0.79
C ILE A 318 23.74 -6.50 0.21
N SER A 319 22.65 -6.81 0.93
CA SER A 319 22.57 -7.95 1.85
C SER A 319 22.83 -9.27 1.12
N LEU A 320 22.13 -9.51 0.00
CA LEU A 320 22.28 -10.70 -0.83
C LEU A 320 23.72 -10.87 -1.34
N LEU A 321 24.31 -9.81 -1.89
CA LEU A 321 25.69 -9.86 -2.37
C LEU A 321 26.67 -10.18 -1.23
N SER A 322 26.47 -9.58 -0.06
CA SER A 322 27.29 -9.84 1.13
C SER A 322 27.18 -11.29 1.62
N LEU A 323 25.97 -11.87 1.58
CA LEU A 323 25.74 -13.28 1.94
C LEU A 323 26.38 -14.26 0.95
N VAL A 324 26.32 -13.96 -0.35
CA VAL A 324 27.00 -14.77 -1.37
C VAL A 324 28.52 -14.73 -1.16
N ILE A 325 29.09 -13.55 -0.94
CA ILE A 325 30.52 -13.41 -0.62
C ILE A 325 30.88 -14.17 0.67
N CYS A 326 30.03 -14.08 1.70
CA CYS A 326 30.19 -14.81 2.96
C CYS A 326 30.28 -16.32 2.72
N LEU A 327 29.37 -16.89 1.93
CA LEU A 327 29.36 -18.32 1.60
C LEU A 327 30.59 -18.75 0.78
N ILE A 328 31.06 -17.89 -0.15
CA ILE A 328 32.28 -18.14 -0.92
C ILE A 328 33.51 -18.17 0.00
N ILE A 329 33.67 -17.17 0.86
CA ILE A 329 34.80 -17.09 1.81
C ILE A 329 34.80 -18.32 2.73
N GLU A 330 33.64 -18.67 3.28
CA GLU A 330 33.48 -19.84 4.15
C GLU A 330 33.82 -21.14 3.41
N GLY A 331 33.39 -21.30 2.15
CA GLY A 331 33.74 -22.44 1.31
C GLY A 331 35.24 -22.54 1.01
N CYS A 332 35.90 -21.42 0.70
CA CYS A 332 37.35 -21.38 0.44
C CYS A 332 38.16 -21.72 1.69
N VAL A 333 37.73 -21.20 2.84
CA VAL A 333 38.44 -21.32 4.12
C VAL A 333 38.11 -22.65 4.84
N TRP A 334 37.07 -23.36 4.38
CA TRP A 334 36.57 -24.61 4.96
C TRP A 334 37.66 -25.66 5.22
N LYS A 335 38.54 -25.91 4.25
CA LYS A 335 39.60 -26.91 4.39
C LYS A 335 40.77 -26.46 5.28
N ALA A 336 40.97 -25.15 5.44
CA ALA A 336 42.12 -24.59 6.14
C ALA A 336 41.94 -24.49 7.67
N ILE A 337 40.70 -24.33 8.16
CA ILE A 337 40.43 -23.94 9.56
C ILE A 337 39.64 -25.00 10.37
N THR A 338 39.15 -26.07 9.73
CA THR A 338 38.29 -27.11 10.35
C THR A 338 39.01 -28.16 11.21
N THR A 339 40.24 -27.87 11.64
CA THR A 339 41.04 -28.79 12.48
C THR A 339 40.48 -28.94 13.90
N ASN A 340 39.80 -27.91 14.43
CA ASN A 340 39.15 -27.94 15.74
C ASN A 340 37.64 -28.18 15.62
N ILE A 341 37.07 -29.04 16.47
CA ILE A 341 35.62 -29.34 16.49
C ILE A 341 34.79 -28.07 16.71
N THR A 342 35.17 -27.21 17.64
CA THR A 342 34.47 -25.95 17.93
C THR A 342 34.51 -24.97 16.76
N ALA A 343 35.66 -24.87 16.06
CA ALA A 343 35.77 -24.05 14.86
C ALA A 343 34.91 -24.59 13.72
N PHE A 344 34.96 -25.91 13.48
CA PHE A 344 34.13 -26.59 12.49
C PHE A 344 32.65 -26.33 12.73
N MET A 345 32.16 -26.54 13.95
CA MET A 345 30.75 -26.34 14.29
C MET A 345 30.30 -24.88 14.17
N HIS A 346 31.18 -23.93 14.49
CA HIS A 346 30.92 -22.50 14.31
C HIS A 346 30.80 -22.12 12.82
N HIS A 347 31.71 -22.59 11.96
CA HIS A 347 31.62 -22.40 10.51
C HIS A 347 30.36 -23.05 9.92
N VAL A 348 29.99 -24.26 10.38
CA VAL A 348 28.72 -24.91 10.01
C VAL A 348 27.53 -24.02 10.39
N SER A 349 27.52 -23.46 11.59
CA SER A 349 26.44 -22.58 12.05
C SER A 349 26.36 -21.27 11.23
N ILE A 350 27.50 -20.64 10.92
CA ILE A 350 27.53 -19.43 10.07
C ILE A 350 27.02 -19.73 8.66
N VAL A 351 27.51 -20.81 8.03
CA VAL A 351 27.07 -21.20 6.68
C VAL A 351 25.57 -21.43 6.64
N ASN A 352 25.01 -22.16 7.62
CA ASN A 352 23.57 -22.41 7.66
C ASN A 352 22.76 -21.16 8.02
N THR A 353 23.28 -20.26 8.86
CA THR A 353 22.65 -18.97 9.16
C THR A 353 22.60 -18.09 7.92
N ALA A 354 23.73 -17.97 7.21
CA ALA A 354 23.85 -17.20 5.97
C ALA A 354 22.98 -17.80 4.85
N LEU A 355 22.98 -19.12 4.70
CA LEU A 355 22.16 -19.82 3.70
C LEU A 355 20.67 -19.65 4.00
N SER A 356 20.25 -19.77 5.25
CA SER A 356 18.85 -19.57 5.65
C SER A 356 18.39 -18.14 5.36
N LEU A 357 19.20 -17.13 5.70
CA LEU A 357 18.86 -15.74 5.40
C LEU A 357 18.82 -15.48 3.89
N LEU A 358 19.78 -16.02 3.14
CA LEU A 358 19.84 -15.89 1.68
C LEU A 358 18.57 -16.43 1.02
N ILE A 359 18.13 -17.63 1.41
CA ILE A 359 16.92 -18.23 0.85
C ILE A 359 15.68 -17.42 1.29
N ALA A 360 15.61 -16.98 2.54
CA ALA A 360 14.52 -16.15 3.03
C ALA A 360 14.40 -14.83 2.25
N ASP A 361 15.52 -14.14 1.99
CA ASP A 361 15.55 -12.89 1.23
C ASP A 361 15.19 -13.10 -0.25
N ILE A 362 15.63 -14.21 -0.88
CA ILE A 362 15.20 -14.59 -2.24
C ILE A 362 13.69 -14.86 -2.27
N CYS A 363 13.17 -15.61 -1.31
CA CYS A 363 11.73 -15.86 -1.20
C CYS A 363 10.96 -14.55 -0.96
N PHE A 364 11.48 -13.62 -0.15
CA PHE A 364 10.91 -12.30 0.07
C PHE A 364 10.81 -11.49 -1.23
N ILE A 365 11.87 -11.48 -2.01
CA ILE A 365 11.88 -10.83 -3.34
C ILE A 365 10.87 -11.50 -4.27
N ILE A 366 10.85 -12.84 -4.35
CA ILE A 366 9.89 -13.58 -5.18
C ILE A 366 8.45 -13.29 -4.73
N GLY A 367 8.17 -13.29 -3.43
CA GLY A 367 6.86 -12.95 -2.87
C GLY A 367 6.44 -11.52 -3.20
N ALA A 368 7.38 -10.56 -3.12
CA ALA A 368 7.14 -9.18 -3.52
C ALA A 368 6.89 -9.04 -5.03
N PHE A 369 7.61 -9.78 -5.87
CA PHE A 369 7.37 -9.81 -7.32
C PHE A 369 6.04 -10.47 -7.67
N ILE A 370 5.67 -11.58 -7.04
CA ILE A 370 4.37 -12.24 -7.24
C ILE A 370 3.23 -11.31 -6.83
N ALA A 371 3.38 -10.59 -5.72
CA ALA A 371 2.42 -9.59 -5.27
C ALA A 371 2.33 -8.36 -6.21
N LYS A 372 3.41 -8.04 -6.95
CA LYS A 372 3.44 -6.92 -7.91
C LYS A 372 3.05 -7.30 -9.35
N ALA A 373 3.26 -8.56 -9.76
CA ALA A 373 3.19 -8.99 -11.17
C ALA A 373 1.86 -9.67 -11.57
N ALA A 374 1.02 -10.05 -10.62
CA ALA A 374 -0.20 -10.82 -10.92
C ALA A 374 -1.47 -10.06 -10.53
N GLU A 375 -2.40 -9.89 -11.48
CA GLU A 375 -3.76 -9.33 -11.29
C GLU A 375 -4.58 -10.06 -10.21
N SER A 376 -4.26 -11.34 -9.99
CA SER A 376 -4.67 -12.14 -8.85
C SER A 376 -3.45 -12.89 -8.34
N VAL A 377 -3.06 -12.70 -7.07
CA VAL A 377 -1.94 -13.44 -6.48
C VAL A 377 -2.25 -14.93 -6.49
N PRO A 378 -1.51 -15.77 -7.24
CA PRO A 378 -1.76 -17.20 -7.26
C PRO A 378 -1.57 -17.75 -5.85
N VAL A 379 -2.66 -18.24 -5.24
CA VAL A 379 -2.69 -18.65 -3.82
C VAL A 379 -1.59 -19.67 -3.53
N VAL A 380 -1.33 -20.60 -4.45
CA VAL A 380 -0.35 -21.67 -4.28
C VAL A 380 1.11 -21.14 -4.26
N PRO A 381 1.60 -20.41 -5.29
CA PRO A 381 2.92 -19.76 -5.25
C PRO A 381 3.14 -18.83 -4.05
N CYS A 382 2.13 -18.04 -3.69
CA CYS A 382 2.22 -17.08 -2.59
C CYS A 382 2.28 -17.76 -1.21
N THR A 383 1.46 -18.79 -1.00
CA THR A 383 1.48 -19.62 0.21
C THR A 383 2.83 -20.31 0.34
N THR A 384 3.35 -20.83 -0.77
CA THR A 384 4.64 -21.51 -0.82
C THR A 384 5.78 -20.56 -0.48
N ALA A 385 5.83 -19.38 -1.09
CA ALA A 385 6.82 -18.35 -0.78
C ALA A 385 6.76 -17.91 0.69
N THR A 386 5.55 -17.70 1.22
CA THR A 386 5.32 -17.33 2.63
C THR A 386 5.77 -18.43 3.59
N PHE A 387 5.51 -19.70 3.25
CA PHE A 387 5.97 -20.85 4.02
C PHE A 387 7.50 -20.93 4.07
N PHE A 388 8.17 -20.82 2.93
CA PHE A 388 9.63 -20.84 2.90
C PHE A 388 10.24 -19.66 3.65
N MET A 389 9.69 -18.45 3.49
CA MET A 389 10.14 -17.29 4.30
C MET A 389 9.99 -17.55 5.80
N HIS A 390 8.82 -18.02 6.24
CA HIS A 390 8.56 -18.34 7.63
C HIS A 390 9.55 -19.37 8.18
N PHE A 391 9.74 -20.47 7.46
CA PHE A 391 10.64 -21.55 7.83
C PHE A 391 12.10 -21.10 7.91
N PHE A 392 12.61 -20.41 6.90
CA PHE A 392 14.01 -20.01 6.84
C PHE A 392 14.35 -18.85 7.79
N TYR A 393 13.44 -17.91 8.03
CA TYR A 393 13.64 -16.91 9.08
C TYR A 393 13.67 -17.55 10.47
N LEU A 394 12.81 -18.54 10.76
CA LEU A 394 12.93 -19.33 11.99
C LEU A 394 14.26 -20.09 12.04
N ALA A 395 14.65 -20.76 10.95
CA ALA A 395 15.90 -21.51 10.89
C ALA A 395 17.12 -20.62 11.18
N LEU A 396 17.15 -19.37 10.68
CA LEU A 396 18.17 -18.39 11.04
C LEU A 396 18.30 -18.23 12.56
N PHE A 397 17.20 -18.02 13.27
CA PHE A 397 17.24 -17.89 14.73
C PHE A 397 17.69 -19.17 15.44
N PHE A 398 17.21 -20.34 14.99
CA PHE A 398 17.60 -21.60 15.60
C PHE A 398 19.08 -21.94 15.34
N TRP A 399 19.63 -21.63 14.17
CA TRP A 399 21.07 -21.76 13.91
C TRP A 399 21.92 -20.80 14.75
N MET A 400 21.39 -19.62 15.04
CA MET A 400 22.00 -18.68 15.98
C MET A 400 21.93 -19.18 17.42
N LEU A 401 20.83 -19.82 17.83
CA LEU A 401 20.74 -20.51 19.13
C LEU A 401 21.78 -21.63 19.21
N VAL A 402 21.93 -22.42 18.14
CA VAL A 402 22.96 -23.47 18.05
C VAL A 402 24.36 -22.86 18.21
N SER A 403 24.66 -21.71 17.59
CA SER A 403 25.92 -20.99 17.78
C SER A 403 26.15 -20.59 19.24
N GLY A 404 25.12 -20.04 19.91
CA GLY A 404 25.15 -19.71 21.32
C GLY A 404 25.40 -20.95 22.21
N LEU A 405 24.64 -22.02 21.99
CA LEU A 405 24.79 -23.27 22.74
C LEU A 405 26.16 -23.91 22.54
N GLN A 406 26.73 -23.84 21.34
CA GLN A 406 28.09 -24.29 21.06
C GLN A 406 29.13 -23.47 21.83
N LEU A 407 28.98 -22.14 21.87
CA LEU A 407 29.84 -21.26 22.67
C LEU A 407 29.75 -21.60 24.17
N PHE A 408 28.54 -21.85 24.66
CA PHE A 408 28.31 -22.29 26.04
C PHE A 408 28.97 -23.64 26.33
N TYR A 409 28.73 -24.63 25.48
CA TYR A 409 29.30 -25.98 25.61
C TYR A 409 30.83 -25.93 25.61
N ALA A 410 31.45 -25.22 24.67
CA ALA A 410 32.90 -25.09 24.59
C ALA A 410 33.52 -24.37 25.80
N THR A 411 32.75 -23.51 26.49
CA THR A 411 33.22 -22.79 27.68
C THR A 411 32.99 -23.57 28.98
N VAL A 412 31.88 -24.31 29.07
CA VAL A 412 31.42 -24.96 30.32
C VAL A 412 31.82 -26.42 30.39
N VAL A 413 31.77 -27.16 29.28
CA VAL A 413 32.01 -28.60 29.21
C VAL A 413 33.41 -28.84 28.65
N VAL A 414 34.41 -28.79 29.53
CA VAL A 414 35.84 -28.88 29.18
C VAL A 414 36.33 -30.33 29.06
N PHE A 415 35.58 -31.32 29.57
CA PHE A 415 36.06 -32.69 29.79
C PHE A 415 35.23 -33.81 29.14
N SER A 416 34.18 -33.50 28.39
CA SER A 416 33.36 -34.51 27.69
C SER A 416 33.25 -34.12 26.23
N THR A 417 34.07 -34.69 25.36
CA THR A 417 34.01 -34.47 23.91
C THR A 417 32.98 -35.41 23.29
N MET A 418 31.83 -34.86 22.89
CA MET A 418 30.86 -35.61 22.11
C MET A 418 31.43 -35.91 20.71
N ALA A 419 31.01 -37.02 20.11
CA ALA A 419 31.39 -37.36 18.75
C ALA A 419 30.91 -36.27 17.77
N LYS A 420 31.74 -35.95 16.76
CA LYS A 420 31.43 -34.95 15.72
C LYS A 420 30.06 -35.20 15.07
N SER A 421 29.77 -36.47 14.76
CA SER A 421 28.50 -36.89 14.16
C SER A 421 27.29 -36.56 15.05
N THR A 422 27.40 -36.80 16.36
CA THR A 422 26.33 -36.53 17.33
C THR A 422 26.09 -35.02 17.48
N MET A 423 27.15 -34.21 17.58
CA MET A 423 27.01 -32.75 17.66
C MET A 423 26.36 -32.17 16.40
N LEU A 424 26.72 -32.71 15.23
CA LEU A 424 26.15 -32.31 13.95
C LEU A 424 24.67 -32.72 13.86
N ALA A 425 24.33 -33.96 14.21
CA ALA A 425 22.95 -34.43 14.25
C ALA A 425 22.07 -33.54 15.15
N ILE A 426 22.51 -33.28 16.40
CA ILE A 426 21.78 -32.38 17.32
C ILE A 426 21.61 -30.98 16.72
N SER A 427 22.68 -30.44 16.12
CA SER A 427 22.65 -29.09 15.52
C SER A 427 21.68 -28.98 14.34
N PHE A 428 21.65 -29.98 13.45
CA PHE A 428 20.69 -30.00 12.33
C PHE A 428 19.26 -30.26 12.80
N SER A 429 19.06 -31.14 13.79
CA SER A 429 17.75 -31.39 14.40
C SER A 429 17.17 -30.12 15.04
N LEU A 430 17.98 -29.36 15.79
CA LEU A 430 17.56 -28.09 16.39
C LEU A 430 17.43 -26.97 15.34
N GLY A 431 18.40 -26.86 14.44
CA GLY A 431 18.55 -25.78 13.47
C GLY A 431 17.48 -25.77 12.37
N TYR A 432 16.96 -26.93 11.96
CA TYR A 432 15.90 -27.03 10.94
C TYR A 432 14.67 -27.81 11.41
N GLY A 433 14.83 -28.85 12.24
CA GLY A 433 13.72 -29.68 12.70
C GLY A 433 12.70 -28.90 13.53
N CYS A 434 13.17 -28.16 14.55
CA CYS A 434 12.29 -27.31 15.37
C CYS A 434 11.57 -26.22 14.55
N PRO A 435 12.25 -25.41 13.70
CA PRO A 435 11.60 -24.49 12.78
C PRO A 435 10.52 -25.13 11.90
N LEU A 436 10.79 -26.32 11.34
CA LEU A 436 9.85 -27.01 10.47
C LEU A 436 8.57 -27.40 11.22
N ILE A 437 8.71 -27.90 12.45
CA ILE A 437 7.56 -28.26 13.29
C ILE A 437 6.73 -27.01 13.60
N ILE A 438 7.35 -25.90 13.99
CA ILE A 438 6.65 -24.64 14.28
C ILE A 438 5.92 -24.13 13.03
N ALA A 439 6.59 -24.10 11.88
CA ALA A 439 5.99 -23.66 10.62
C ALA A 439 4.81 -24.55 10.19
N ALA A 440 4.95 -25.87 10.28
CA ALA A 440 3.91 -26.83 9.94
C ALA A 440 2.69 -26.72 10.86
N ILE A 441 2.89 -26.59 12.18
CA ILE A 441 1.79 -26.36 13.14
C ILE A 441 1.09 -25.04 12.83
N THR A 442 1.84 -23.99 12.53
CA THR A 442 1.26 -22.67 12.20
C THR A 442 0.37 -22.77 10.96
N VAL A 443 0.81 -23.45 9.90
CA VAL A 443 -0.02 -23.72 8.73
C VAL A 443 -1.25 -24.54 9.09
N ALA A 444 -1.10 -25.63 9.84
CA ALA A 444 -2.21 -26.52 10.21
C ALA A 444 -3.31 -25.80 11.00
N VAL A 445 -2.93 -24.90 11.92
CA VAL A 445 -3.87 -24.13 12.75
C VAL A 445 -4.55 -23.01 11.96
N THR A 446 -3.88 -22.43 10.97
CA THR A 446 -4.37 -21.24 10.23
C THR A 446 -5.01 -21.56 8.88
N ALA A 447 -4.77 -22.76 8.33
CA ALA A 447 -5.33 -23.23 7.07
C ALA A 447 -6.88 -23.27 7.01
N PRO A 448 -7.61 -23.70 8.07
CA PRO A 448 -9.08 -23.79 8.03
C PRO A 448 -9.79 -22.44 7.82
N GLY A 449 -9.13 -21.32 8.17
CA GLY A 449 -9.68 -19.97 8.05
C GLY A 449 -9.07 -19.12 6.94
N HIS A 450 -8.28 -19.71 6.03
CA HIS A 450 -7.49 -18.98 5.02
C HIS A 450 -6.58 -17.88 5.57
N GLY A 451 -6.30 -17.88 6.87
CA GLY A 451 -5.64 -16.78 7.57
C GLY A 451 -4.13 -16.96 7.76
N TYR A 452 -3.47 -17.85 7.01
CA TYR A 452 -2.01 -17.98 7.05
C TYR A 452 -1.32 -16.79 6.38
N ILE A 453 -1.89 -16.33 5.27
CA ILE A 453 -1.40 -15.20 4.48
C ILE A 453 -2.21 -13.94 4.82
N LYS A 454 -1.58 -12.77 4.67
CA LYS A 454 -2.22 -11.47 4.84
C LYS A 454 -3.35 -11.27 3.81
N SER A 455 -4.49 -10.71 4.25
CA SER A 455 -5.70 -10.54 3.43
C SER A 455 -5.63 -9.41 2.37
N ASP A 456 -4.54 -8.63 2.35
CA ASP A 456 -4.29 -7.52 1.43
C ASP A 456 -3.48 -7.91 0.18
N TYR A 457 -3.53 -9.20 -0.20
CA TYR A 457 -2.81 -9.74 -1.36
C TYR A 457 -1.27 -9.61 -1.28
N ALA A 458 -0.69 -9.44 -0.09
CA ALA A 458 0.75 -9.55 0.13
C ALA A 458 1.17 -10.98 0.51
N CYS A 459 2.25 -11.49 -0.08
CA CYS A 459 2.81 -12.82 0.26
C CYS A 459 3.62 -12.79 1.56
N TRP A 460 2.90 -12.61 2.68
CA TRP A 460 3.46 -12.50 4.03
C TRP A 460 2.52 -13.08 5.09
N LEU A 461 3.04 -13.39 6.29
CA LEU A 461 2.23 -13.90 7.41
C LEU A 461 1.20 -12.88 7.89
N ASN A 462 0.00 -13.37 8.19
CA ASN A 462 -1.11 -12.53 8.69
C ASN A 462 -0.86 -12.06 10.14
N TRP A 463 -1.11 -10.77 10.42
CA TRP A 463 -1.08 -10.18 11.76
C TRP A 463 -2.48 -9.85 12.31
N ASN A 464 -3.39 -9.37 11.45
CA ASN A 464 -4.65 -8.75 11.87
C ASN A 464 -5.73 -9.75 12.27
N GLU A 465 -5.86 -10.88 11.55
CA GLU A 465 -6.97 -11.82 11.77
C GLU A 465 -6.56 -13.00 12.66
N THR A 466 -5.46 -13.66 12.32
CA THR A 466 -5.01 -14.90 13.00
C THR A 466 -3.78 -14.72 13.88
N LYS A 467 -3.12 -13.56 13.80
CA LYS A 467 -1.84 -13.28 14.45
C LYS A 467 -0.75 -14.32 14.14
N ALA A 468 -0.78 -14.94 12.96
CA ALA A 468 0.17 -15.96 12.52
C ALA A 468 1.65 -15.51 12.62
N LEU A 469 1.92 -14.21 12.42
CA LEU A 469 3.27 -13.63 12.59
C LEU A 469 3.85 -13.81 14.01
N LEU A 470 3.01 -13.96 15.05
CA LEU A 470 3.49 -14.24 16.42
C LEU A 470 4.23 -15.59 16.51
N ALA A 471 3.89 -16.55 15.64
CA ALA A 471 4.58 -17.84 15.58
C ALA A 471 6.05 -17.72 15.12
N LEU A 472 6.40 -16.61 14.47
CA LEU A 472 7.78 -16.26 14.12
C LEU A 472 8.43 -15.38 15.20
N VAL A 473 7.72 -14.34 15.65
CA VAL A 473 8.26 -13.30 16.55
C VAL A 473 8.53 -13.82 17.96
N ILE A 474 7.62 -14.61 18.54
CA ILE A 474 7.77 -15.09 19.93
C ILE A 474 9.00 -16.00 20.05
N PRO A 475 9.19 -17.02 19.19
CA PRO A 475 10.42 -17.82 19.21
C PRO A 475 11.68 -16.99 18.97
N ALA A 476 11.64 -16.05 18.02
CA ALA A 476 12.76 -15.17 17.72
C ALA A 476 13.25 -14.37 18.94
N LEU A 477 12.33 -13.66 19.61
CA LEU A 477 12.67 -12.84 20.79
C LEU A 477 13.13 -13.72 21.97
N THR A 478 12.52 -14.90 22.13
CA THR A 478 12.93 -15.87 23.16
C THR A 478 14.36 -16.36 22.94
N ILE A 479 14.71 -16.70 21.70
CA ILE A 479 16.07 -17.14 21.33
C ILE A 479 17.09 -16.02 21.57
N VAL A 480 16.75 -14.78 21.16
CA VAL A 480 17.61 -13.61 21.39
C VAL A 480 17.92 -13.45 22.88
N LEU A 481 16.90 -13.56 23.74
CA LEU A 481 17.07 -13.48 25.19
C LEU A 481 17.99 -14.60 25.72
N ILE A 482 17.77 -15.85 25.30
CA ILE A 482 18.59 -17.00 25.71
C ILE A 482 20.06 -16.80 25.30
N ASN A 483 20.30 -16.36 24.07
CA ASN A 483 21.66 -16.12 23.57
C ASN A 483 22.37 -14.98 24.31
N ILE A 484 21.66 -13.91 24.68
CA ILE A 484 22.21 -12.84 25.51
C ILE A 484 22.64 -13.39 26.88
N LEU A 485 21.80 -14.22 27.52
CA LEU A 485 22.14 -14.87 28.78
C LEU A 485 23.37 -15.78 28.64
N ILE A 486 23.45 -16.56 27.56
CA ILE A 486 24.60 -17.41 27.27
C ILE A 486 25.89 -16.57 27.16
N VAL A 487 25.85 -15.48 26.40
CA VAL A 487 27.00 -14.57 26.25
C VAL A 487 27.43 -14.01 27.61
N ILE A 488 26.49 -13.57 28.45
CA ILE A 488 26.79 -13.05 29.80
C ILE A 488 27.49 -14.12 30.65
N VAL A 489 26.97 -15.35 30.67
CA VAL A 489 27.56 -16.46 31.44
C VAL A 489 28.97 -16.81 30.94
N VAL A 490 29.16 -16.85 29.62
CA VAL A 490 30.45 -17.14 29.00
C VAL A 490 31.47 -16.05 29.32
N LEU A 491 31.10 -14.77 29.13
CA LEU A 491 31.98 -13.64 29.46
C LEU A 491 32.36 -13.64 30.95
N PHE A 492 31.39 -13.86 31.84
CA PHE A 492 31.66 -13.96 33.28
C PHE A 492 32.62 -15.12 33.63
N LYS A 493 32.39 -16.31 33.06
CA LYS A 493 33.30 -17.45 33.25
C LYS A 493 34.69 -17.20 32.67
N MET A 494 34.79 -16.56 31.51
CA MET A 494 36.06 -16.23 30.88
C MET A 494 36.86 -15.20 31.70
N LEU A 495 36.19 -14.21 32.29
CA LEU A 495 36.80 -13.23 33.20
C LEU A 495 37.27 -13.88 34.52
N ARG A 496 36.51 -14.85 35.04
CA ARG A 496 36.84 -15.55 36.30
C ARG A 496 37.97 -16.58 36.14
N ARG A 497 38.17 -17.12 34.94
CA ARG A 497 39.23 -18.10 34.63
C ARG A 497 40.56 -17.34 34.43
N GLY A 498 41.22 -17.01 35.54
CA GLY A 498 42.37 -16.10 35.63
C GLY A 498 43.55 -16.35 34.67
N VAL A 499 44.36 -15.30 34.53
CA VAL A 499 45.59 -15.15 33.75
C VAL A 499 46.66 -16.11 34.28
N GLY A 500 46.99 -17.18 33.56
CA GLY A 500 48.01 -18.10 34.05
C GLY A 500 48.51 -19.20 33.12
N ASP A 501 47.86 -19.48 31.98
CA ASP A 501 48.29 -20.59 31.13
C ASP A 501 48.43 -20.18 29.66
N THR A 502 49.66 -20.11 29.18
CA THR A 502 50.03 -19.70 27.82
C THR A 502 49.59 -20.71 26.76
N ALA A 503 49.42 -21.99 27.13
CA ALA A 503 48.92 -23.05 26.25
C ALA A 503 47.44 -22.86 25.87
N GLN A 504 46.66 -22.12 26.68
CA GLN A 504 45.22 -21.91 26.48
C GLN A 504 44.87 -20.63 25.73
N ARG A 505 45.86 -19.83 25.29
CA ARG A 505 45.64 -18.51 24.70
C ARG A 505 44.91 -18.56 23.35
N ASN A 506 45.20 -19.56 22.52
CA ASN A 506 44.60 -19.70 21.19
C ASN A 506 43.12 -20.14 21.26
N GLU A 507 42.76 -21.05 22.16
CA GLU A 507 41.38 -21.47 22.39
C GLU A 507 40.54 -20.35 23.03
N ARG A 508 41.09 -19.65 24.03
CA ARG A 508 40.43 -18.47 24.64
C ARG A 508 40.20 -17.36 23.63
N HIS A 509 41.17 -17.14 22.73
CA HIS A 509 41.03 -16.16 21.66
C HIS A 509 39.90 -16.55 20.69
N MET A 510 39.86 -17.81 20.23
CA MET A 510 38.78 -18.32 19.38
C MET A 510 37.40 -18.23 20.07
N LEU A 511 37.30 -18.55 21.36
CA LEU A 511 36.07 -18.39 22.13
C LEU A 511 35.64 -16.93 22.26
N MET A 512 36.58 -16.00 22.47
CA MET A 512 36.28 -14.57 22.53
C MET A 512 35.76 -14.03 21.19
N VAL A 513 36.26 -14.59 20.09
CA VAL A 513 35.85 -14.24 18.73
C VAL A 513 34.41 -14.71 18.47
N ILE A 514 34.11 -15.97 18.79
CA ILE A 514 32.75 -16.51 18.71
C ILE A 514 31.80 -15.72 19.63
N ALA A 515 32.24 -15.41 20.85
CA ALA A 515 31.47 -14.59 21.79
C ALA A 515 31.18 -13.20 21.25
N ARG A 516 32.14 -12.51 20.61
CA ARG A 516 31.92 -11.21 19.98
C ARG A 516 30.94 -11.30 18.81
N CYS A 517 31.06 -12.33 17.99
CA CYS A 517 30.13 -12.60 16.89
C CYS A 517 28.70 -12.76 17.42
N VAL A 518 28.48 -13.65 18.39
CA VAL A 518 27.16 -13.89 19.00
C VAL A 518 26.65 -12.63 19.74
N ALA A 519 27.52 -11.92 20.47
CA ALA A 519 27.16 -10.72 21.23
C ALA A 519 26.75 -9.52 20.37
N VAL A 520 27.27 -9.42 19.15
CA VAL A 520 26.92 -8.33 18.22
C VAL A 520 25.75 -8.74 17.34
N LEU A 521 25.78 -9.95 16.77
CA LEU A 521 24.74 -10.40 15.84
C LEU A 521 23.40 -10.63 16.53
N THR A 522 23.38 -11.29 17.70
CA THR A 522 22.12 -11.64 18.38
C THR A 522 21.25 -10.41 18.70
N PRO A 523 21.78 -9.33 19.31
CA PRO A 523 20.98 -8.15 19.58
C PRO A 523 20.61 -7.38 18.31
N LEU A 524 21.43 -7.42 17.26
CA LEU A 524 21.10 -6.79 15.97
C LEU A 524 19.88 -7.45 15.32
N PHE A 525 19.83 -8.79 15.28
CA PHE A 525 18.65 -9.50 14.82
C PHE A 525 17.45 -9.24 15.75
N GLY A 526 17.64 -9.29 17.06
CA GLY A 526 16.59 -8.94 18.02
C GLY A 526 16.02 -7.53 17.81
N LEU A 527 16.88 -6.55 17.53
CA LEU A 527 16.49 -5.17 17.23
C LEU A 527 15.72 -5.09 15.92
N THR A 528 16.18 -5.73 14.84
CA THR A 528 15.46 -5.69 13.55
C THR A 528 14.05 -6.25 13.69
N TRP A 529 13.89 -7.39 14.36
CA TRP A 529 12.58 -8.00 14.50
C TRP A 529 11.69 -7.29 15.52
N SER A 530 12.27 -6.68 16.57
CA SER A 530 11.54 -5.77 17.46
C SER A 530 11.02 -4.53 16.74
N LEU A 531 11.85 -3.95 15.86
CA LEU A 531 11.44 -2.85 14.98
C LEU A 531 10.36 -3.30 13.98
N GLY A 532 10.45 -4.51 13.45
CA GLY A 532 9.44 -5.11 12.59
C GLY A 532 8.10 -5.39 13.30
N VAL A 533 8.10 -5.65 14.60
CA VAL A 533 6.87 -5.66 15.41
C VAL A 533 6.39 -4.23 15.65
N GLY A 534 7.31 -3.30 15.89
CA GLY A 534 7.02 -1.87 16.03
C GLY A 534 6.33 -1.26 14.81
N THR A 535 6.69 -1.67 13.59
CA THR A 535 5.99 -1.24 12.36
C THR A 535 4.56 -1.75 12.29
N MET A 536 4.23 -2.85 13.00
CA MET A 536 2.87 -3.40 13.07
C MET A 536 2.03 -2.75 14.19
N ILE A 537 2.65 -2.39 15.32
CA ILE A 537 1.98 -1.75 16.47
C ILE A 537 1.76 -0.24 16.22
N ALA A 538 2.73 0.42 15.61
CA ALA A 538 2.70 1.86 15.31
C ALA A 538 2.90 2.10 13.80
N PRO A 539 1.92 1.70 12.96
CA PRO A 539 2.06 1.71 11.50
C PRO A 539 2.26 3.10 10.90
N THR A 540 1.91 4.16 11.62
CA THR A 540 2.05 5.56 11.20
C THR A 540 3.42 6.18 11.55
N ASN A 541 4.24 5.51 12.36
CA ASN A 541 5.52 6.06 12.80
C ASN A 541 6.63 5.87 11.75
N ARG A 542 6.91 6.95 11.02
CA ARG A 542 7.92 7.00 9.94
C ARG A 542 9.31 6.55 10.39
N GLY A 543 9.72 6.91 11.60
CA GLY A 543 11.04 6.57 12.12
C GLY A 543 11.25 5.07 12.27
N ILE A 544 10.21 4.33 12.65
CA ILE A 544 10.29 2.88 12.88
C ILE A 544 10.41 2.13 11.55
N HIS A 545 9.66 2.52 10.51
CA HIS A 545 9.76 1.91 9.18
C HIS A 545 11.12 2.13 8.53
N ILE A 546 11.68 3.35 8.63
CA ILE A 546 13.03 3.66 8.12
C ILE A 546 14.09 2.87 8.88
N ALA A 547 14.01 2.83 10.22
CA ALA A 547 14.93 2.06 11.04
C ALA A 547 14.86 0.57 10.72
N PHE A 548 13.64 0.01 10.61
CA PHE A 548 13.43 -1.39 10.24
C PHE A 548 14.08 -1.72 8.89
N ALA A 549 13.76 -0.95 7.84
CA ALA A 549 14.33 -1.16 6.50
C ALA A 549 15.86 -1.05 6.50
N PHE A 550 16.41 -0.05 7.20
CA PHE A 550 17.85 0.14 7.32
C PHE A 550 18.54 -1.04 8.02
N PHE A 551 18.08 -1.44 9.22
CA PHE A 551 18.69 -2.57 9.94
C PHE A 551 18.51 -3.89 9.19
N ASN A 552 17.37 -4.10 8.54
CA ASN A 552 17.13 -5.30 7.73
C ASN A 552 18.08 -5.36 6.52
N SER A 553 18.32 -4.23 5.86
CA SER A 553 19.26 -4.16 4.72
C SER A 553 20.72 -4.46 5.07
N LEU A 554 21.11 -4.27 6.32
CA LEU A 554 22.49 -4.47 6.78
C LEU A 554 22.72 -5.87 7.40
N GLN A 555 21.69 -6.71 7.51
CA GLN A 555 21.81 -8.02 8.17
C GLN A 555 22.85 -8.93 7.50
N GLY A 556 22.80 -9.09 6.18
CA GLY A 556 23.79 -9.87 5.43
C GLY A 556 25.20 -9.29 5.52
N PHE A 557 25.31 -7.96 5.53
CA PHE A 557 26.59 -7.26 5.71
C PHE A 557 27.19 -7.53 7.10
N PHE A 558 26.39 -7.49 8.16
CA PHE A 558 26.86 -7.80 9.51
C PHE A 558 27.28 -9.26 9.66
N ILE A 559 26.58 -10.21 9.04
CA ILE A 559 27.01 -11.62 9.01
C ILE A 559 28.38 -11.73 8.32
N LEU A 560 28.59 -11.08 7.17
CA LEU A 560 29.88 -11.09 6.48
C LEU A 560 31.00 -10.54 7.39
N VAL A 561 30.80 -9.36 7.98
CA VAL A 561 31.84 -8.69 8.78
C VAL A 561 32.16 -9.46 10.07
N PHE A 562 31.15 -9.74 10.89
CA PHE A 562 31.33 -10.32 12.22
C PHE A 562 31.42 -11.85 12.20
N GLY A 563 30.72 -12.49 11.26
CA GLY A 563 30.75 -13.94 11.08
C GLY A 563 31.97 -14.44 10.32
N THR A 564 32.52 -13.69 9.36
CA THR A 564 33.62 -14.20 8.51
C THR A 564 34.87 -13.33 8.50
N LEU A 565 34.78 -12.01 8.28
CA LEU A 565 35.96 -11.16 8.03
C LEU A 565 36.78 -10.87 9.29
N ILE A 566 36.13 -10.64 10.43
CA ILE A 566 36.83 -10.49 11.71
C ILE A 566 37.51 -11.81 12.09
N ASN A 567 36.94 -12.95 11.70
CA ASN A 567 37.47 -14.28 11.97
C ASN A 567 38.65 -14.60 11.03
N SER A 568 38.55 -14.26 9.76
CA SER A 568 39.58 -14.53 8.74
C SER A 568 40.81 -13.64 8.91
N LYS A 569 40.63 -12.33 9.19
CA LYS A 569 41.76 -11.43 9.51
C LYS A 569 42.56 -11.91 10.73
N GLN A 570 41.88 -12.53 11.69
CA GLN A 570 42.53 -13.04 12.89
C GLN A 570 43.11 -14.44 12.71
N ALA A 571 42.50 -15.29 11.87
CA ALA A 571 43.09 -16.55 11.44
C ALA A 571 44.42 -16.30 10.69
N GLN A 572 44.44 -15.32 9.78
CA GLN A 572 45.65 -14.87 9.09
C GLN A 572 46.71 -14.35 10.06
N ALA A 573 46.35 -13.45 10.98
CA ALA A 573 47.28 -12.94 11.99
C ALA A 573 47.83 -14.03 12.93
N THR A 574 47.04 -15.07 13.23
CA THR A 574 47.47 -16.21 14.06
C THR A 574 48.42 -17.14 13.31
N VAL A 575 48.19 -17.34 12.00
CA VAL A 575 49.06 -18.13 11.11
C VAL A 575 50.38 -17.40 10.87
N GLU A 576 50.37 -16.10 10.57
CA GLU A 576 51.57 -15.28 10.43
C GLU A 576 52.41 -15.26 11.71
N ARG A 577 51.77 -15.20 12.88
CA ARG A 577 52.46 -15.25 14.18
C ARG A 577 53.06 -16.62 14.49
N LYS A 578 52.39 -17.72 14.11
CA LYS A 578 52.96 -19.08 14.17
C LYS A 578 54.14 -19.25 13.22
N ASN A 579 54.04 -18.73 12.00
CA ASN A 579 55.13 -18.76 11.01
C ASN A 579 56.33 -17.94 11.50
N THR A 580 56.11 -16.80 12.16
CA THR A 580 57.17 -15.97 12.75
C THR A 580 57.85 -16.66 13.95
N LEU A 581 57.08 -17.38 14.77
CA LEU A 581 57.62 -18.15 15.91
C LEU A 581 58.37 -19.42 15.46
N GLN A 582 57.89 -20.12 14.43
CA GLN A 582 58.59 -21.25 13.81
C GLN A 582 59.87 -20.82 13.10
N ARG A 583 59.86 -19.65 12.44
CA ARG A 583 61.06 -19.06 11.82
C ARG A 583 62.14 -18.69 12.84
N ASN A 584 61.78 -18.49 14.11
CA ASN A 584 62.72 -18.22 15.21
C ASN A 584 63.21 -19.48 15.96
N GLN A 585 62.74 -20.69 15.62
CA GLN A 585 63.14 -21.95 16.29
C GLN A 585 63.96 -22.94 15.43
N GLY A 586 64.36 -22.58 14.21
CA GLY A 586 65.48 -23.24 13.51
C GLY A 586 65.12 -24.17 12.35
N SER A 587 65.81 -23.92 11.24
CA SER A 587 66.33 -24.82 10.20
C SER A 587 65.38 -25.66 9.32
N SER A 588 65.41 -25.30 8.02
CA SER A 588 65.28 -26.15 6.83
C SER A 588 63.95 -26.85 6.55
N SER A 589 63.11 -26.20 5.75
CA SER A 589 62.32 -26.81 4.67
C SER A 589 61.73 -25.68 3.81
N GLU A 590 62.47 -25.26 2.78
CA GLU A 590 61.88 -24.55 1.65
C GLU A 590 60.86 -25.45 0.94
N ASN A 591 59.85 -24.81 0.34
CA ASN A 591 58.86 -25.37 -0.60
C ASN A 591 57.61 -26.05 -0.04
N LEU A 592 56.66 -25.28 0.53
CA LEU A 592 55.22 -25.61 0.39
C LEU A 592 54.21 -24.50 0.74
N TYR A 593 54.46 -23.21 0.46
CA TYR A 593 53.45 -22.18 0.80
C TYR A 593 53.27 -21.04 -0.22
N SER A 594 53.79 -21.19 -1.44
CA SER A 594 53.45 -20.30 -2.56
C SER A 594 52.18 -20.73 -3.32
N SER A 595 51.68 -21.94 -3.07
CA SER A 595 50.56 -22.54 -3.82
C SER A 595 49.16 -22.20 -3.29
N VAL A 596 49.02 -21.76 -2.03
CA VAL A 596 47.70 -21.44 -1.46
C VAL A 596 47.28 -19.98 -1.76
N LEU A 597 48.24 -19.07 -1.92
CA LEU A 597 47.97 -17.67 -2.26
C LEU A 597 47.85 -17.40 -3.77
N LEU A 598 48.43 -18.26 -4.63
CA LEU A 598 48.29 -18.10 -6.09
C LEU A 598 46.92 -18.54 -6.62
N ASN A 599 46.23 -19.47 -5.96
CA ASN A 599 44.92 -19.96 -6.41
C ASN A 599 43.74 -19.01 -6.10
N CYS A 600 43.98 -17.86 -5.46
CA CYS A 600 42.97 -16.81 -5.27
C CYS A 600 43.17 -15.60 -6.21
N LYS A 601 44.10 -15.65 -7.16
CA LYS A 601 44.34 -14.54 -8.12
C LYS A 601 43.70 -14.71 -9.49
N PHE A 602 42.99 -15.82 -9.74
CA PHE A 602 42.22 -16.02 -10.97
C PHE A 602 40.90 -16.75 -10.66
N CYS A 603 39.90 -15.98 -10.22
CA CYS A 603 38.46 -16.21 -10.46
C CYS A 603 37.76 -14.87 -10.36
#